data_AF-A0A0F9Q5N6-F1
#
_entry.id   AF-A0A0F9Q5N6-F1
#
_cell.length_a   1.000
_cell.length_b   1.000
_cell.length_c   1.000
_cell.angle_alpha   90.00
_cell.angle_beta   90.00
_cell.angle_gamma   90.00
#
_symmetry.space_group_name_H-M   'P 1'
#
loop_
_entity.id
_entity.type
_entity.pdbx_description
1 polymer ?
#
loop_
_entity_poly.entity_id
_entity_poly.type
_entity_poly.pdbx_seq_one_letter_code
_entity_poly.pdbx_strand_id
1 'polypeptide(L)'
;MPSVDLLPFLSGDKAWSPEKWGPRHRLTVALWVGGDKQKEIMKKLGASQSFVTNTLSDPRAVYEMEQLAARVADRVVDTSLRIKLYSNEALDEIMEELRTSRNEKVRQTAAFGILDRAGYTAIRDVKEEVAPLLPEEVATRMEEATKEILEYKGNYREVDPKEMETVEVVSAYEADQKDLADA
;
A
#
# COMPACT_ATOMS: atom_id res chain seq x y z
N MET A 1 -40.76 8.19 41.49
CA MET A 1 -39.82 7.19 42.04
C MET A 1 -39.92 5.95 41.16
N PRO A 2 -38.82 5.47 40.54
CA PRO A 2 -38.86 4.23 39.78
C PRO A 2 -38.98 3.05 40.76
N SER A 3 -39.90 2.13 40.48
CA SER A 3 -40.08 0.89 41.22
C SER A 3 -38.81 0.06 41.13
N VAL A 4 -38.19 -0.18 42.29
CA VAL A 4 -37.06 -1.09 42.44
C VAL A 4 -37.65 -2.49 42.47
N ASP A 5 -37.72 -3.14 41.30
CA ASP A 5 -38.07 -4.57 41.20
C ASP A 5 -36.93 -5.39 41.81
N LEU A 6 -37.07 -5.65 43.10
CA LEU A 6 -36.24 -6.56 43.87
C LEU A 6 -36.65 -8.00 43.52
N LEU A 7 -35.74 -8.68 42.82
CA LEU A 7 -35.52 -10.13 42.75
C LEU A 7 -36.29 -10.93 41.67
N PRO A 8 -35.63 -11.30 40.55
CA PRO A 8 -36.14 -12.24 39.55
C PRO A 8 -35.87 -13.72 39.93
N PHE A 9 -35.89 -14.06 41.22
CA PHE A 9 -35.53 -15.39 41.71
C PHE A 9 -36.73 -16.35 41.82
N LEU A 10 -37.98 -15.86 41.69
CA LEU A 10 -39.20 -16.65 41.97
C LEU A 10 -40.04 -17.01 40.74
N SER A 11 -39.55 -16.86 39.51
CA SER A 11 -40.19 -17.44 38.33
C SER A 11 -39.58 -18.80 38.00
N GLY A 12 -40.42 -19.83 37.96
CA GLY A 12 -40.07 -21.19 37.55
C GLY A 12 -39.71 -21.24 36.07
N ASP A 13 -38.55 -20.70 35.72
CA ASP A 13 -38.16 -20.48 34.33
C ASP A 13 -37.29 -21.62 33.81
N LYS A 14 -37.69 -22.15 32.65
CA LYS A 14 -37.01 -23.26 31.97
C LYS A 14 -35.55 -22.88 31.69
N ALA A 15 -34.64 -23.85 31.75
CA ALA A 15 -33.20 -23.68 31.51
C ALA A 15 -32.84 -23.02 30.17
N TRP A 16 -33.78 -23.01 29.22
CA TRP A 16 -33.73 -22.27 27.96
C TRP A 16 -34.59 -21.00 28.05
N SER A 17 -34.27 -20.09 28.96
CA SER A 17 -34.92 -18.78 28.98
C SER A 17 -34.01 -17.76 28.28
N PRO A 18 -34.52 -17.03 27.29
CA PRO A 18 -33.76 -16.15 26.39
C PRO A 18 -33.16 -14.90 27.07
N GLU A 19 -33.10 -14.83 28.40
CA GLU A 19 -32.47 -13.74 29.16
C GLU A 19 -31.06 -14.07 29.66
N LYS A 20 -30.56 -15.30 29.51
CA LYS A 20 -29.26 -15.70 30.07
C LYS A 20 -28.23 -16.06 28.98
N TRP A 21 -27.69 -15.03 28.32
CA TRP A 21 -26.39 -15.19 27.64
C TRP A 21 -25.32 -15.50 28.69
N GLY A 22 -24.97 -16.78 28.79
CA GLY A 22 -23.89 -17.22 29.67
C GLY A 22 -22.51 -16.73 29.20
N PRO A 23 -21.47 -16.84 30.05
CA PRO A 23 -20.11 -16.37 29.75
C PRO A 23 -19.55 -16.90 28.43
N ARG A 24 -19.92 -18.11 28.02
CA ARG A 24 -19.47 -18.73 26.76
C ARG A 24 -19.98 -18.00 25.51
N HIS A 25 -21.19 -17.42 25.55
CA HIS A 25 -21.73 -16.64 24.43
C HIS A 25 -20.95 -15.34 24.25
N ARG A 26 -20.74 -14.62 25.36
CA ARG A 26 -19.94 -13.38 25.36
C ARG A 26 -18.50 -13.64 24.90
N LEU A 27 -17.90 -14.75 25.34
CA LEU A 27 -16.55 -15.13 24.92
C LEU A 27 -16.52 -15.47 23.41
N THR A 28 -17.55 -16.11 22.88
CA THR A 28 -17.69 -16.37 21.43
C THR A 28 -17.70 -15.06 20.64
N VAL A 29 -18.49 -14.07 21.07
CA VAL A 29 -18.55 -12.75 20.44
C VAL A 29 -17.22 -12.01 20.57
N ALA A 30 -16.57 -12.05 21.73
CA ALA A 30 -15.27 -11.41 21.95
C ALA A 30 -14.16 -11.99 21.05
N LEU A 31 -14.09 -13.31 20.91
CA LEU A 31 -13.11 -13.96 20.01
C LEU A 31 -13.38 -13.62 18.55
N TRP A 32 -14.65 -13.50 18.16
CA TRP A 32 -15.04 -13.06 16.83
C TRP A 32 -14.62 -11.61 16.53
N VAL A 33 -14.86 -10.69 17.46
CA VAL A 33 -14.37 -9.29 17.35
C VAL A 33 -12.84 -9.25 17.29
N GLY A 34 -12.17 -10.16 17.99
CA GLY A 34 -10.72 -10.35 17.92
C GLY A 34 -10.18 -10.91 16.59
N GLY A 35 -11.06 -11.28 15.65
CA GLY A 35 -10.69 -11.76 14.32
C GLY A 35 -10.54 -13.27 14.17
N ASP A 36 -10.88 -14.07 15.19
CA ASP A 36 -10.82 -15.53 15.09
C ASP A 36 -11.90 -16.06 14.13
N LYS A 37 -11.55 -17.06 13.32
CA LYS A 37 -12.53 -17.74 12.45
C LYS A 37 -13.45 -18.65 13.29
N GLN A 38 -14.69 -18.86 12.87
CA GLN A 38 -15.64 -19.73 13.60
C GLN A 38 -15.07 -21.13 13.92
N LYS A 39 -14.28 -21.71 13.00
CA LYS A 39 -13.60 -23.00 13.21
C LYS A 39 -12.58 -22.96 14.36
N GLU A 40 -11.89 -21.84 14.55
CA GLU A 40 -10.91 -21.65 15.62
C GLU A 40 -11.60 -21.42 16.95
N ILE A 41 -12.68 -20.63 16.94
CA ILE A 41 -13.54 -20.39 18.11
C ILE A 41 -14.10 -21.71 18.63
N MET A 42 -14.61 -22.58 17.75
CA MET A 42 -15.10 -23.92 18.12
C MET A 42 -14.02 -24.75 18.81
N LYS A 43 -12.79 -24.75 18.29
CA LYS A 43 -11.66 -25.48 18.88
C LYS A 43 -11.28 -24.93 20.25
N LYS A 44 -11.18 -23.60 20.38
CA LYS A 44 -10.80 -22.92 21.63
C LYS A 44 -11.85 -23.09 22.74
N LEU A 45 -13.13 -23.02 22.38
CA LEU A 45 -14.24 -23.11 23.33
C LEU A 45 -14.76 -24.54 23.53
N GLY A 46 -14.33 -25.51 22.73
CA GLY A 46 -14.93 -26.86 22.72
C GLY A 46 -16.45 -26.80 22.48
N ALA A 47 -16.88 -25.92 21.58
CA ALA A 47 -18.30 -25.66 21.30
C ALA A 47 -18.71 -26.21 19.92
N SER A 48 -20.00 -26.54 19.77
CA SER A 48 -20.53 -26.98 18.48
C SER A 48 -20.64 -25.83 17.49
N GLN A 49 -20.60 -26.14 16.19
CA GLN A 49 -20.72 -25.13 15.13
C GLN A 49 -22.07 -24.40 15.20
N SER A 50 -23.14 -25.13 15.49
CA SER A 50 -24.48 -24.57 15.64
C SER A 50 -24.55 -23.58 16.79
N PHE A 51 -23.86 -23.84 17.90
CA PHE A 51 -23.78 -22.90 19.02
C PHE A 51 -23.11 -21.58 18.61
N VAL A 52 -21.95 -21.65 17.96
CA VAL A 52 -21.22 -20.45 17.52
C VAL A 52 -22.03 -19.66 16.50
N THR A 53 -22.62 -20.34 15.52
CA THR A 53 -23.42 -19.71 14.46
C THR A 53 -24.66 -19.04 15.02
N ASN A 54 -25.41 -19.73 15.89
CA ASN A 54 -26.60 -19.18 16.52
C ASN A 54 -26.26 -17.99 17.43
N THR A 55 -25.13 -18.05 18.12
CA THR A 55 -24.67 -16.94 18.98
C THR A 55 -24.31 -15.71 18.16
N LEU A 56 -23.61 -15.87 17.03
CA LEU A 56 -23.19 -14.74 16.18
C LEU A 56 -24.32 -14.18 15.32
N SER A 57 -25.34 -14.99 15.01
CA SER A 57 -26.50 -14.57 14.20
C SER A 57 -27.61 -13.91 15.03
N ASP A 58 -27.51 -13.96 16.36
CA ASP A 58 -28.45 -13.29 17.27
C ASP A 58 -28.25 -11.76 17.18
N PRO A 59 -29.32 -10.96 17.02
CA PRO A 59 -29.24 -9.49 17.01
C PRO A 59 -28.48 -8.89 18.21
N ARG A 60 -28.46 -9.56 19.36
CA ARG A 60 -27.73 -9.10 20.55
C ARG A 60 -26.21 -9.18 20.39
N ALA A 61 -25.73 -10.05 19.50
CA ALA A 61 -24.32 -10.13 19.17
C ALA A 61 -23.84 -8.82 18.59
N VAL A 62 -24.65 -8.17 17.74
CA VAL A 62 -24.33 -6.87 17.16
C VAL A 62 -24.13 -5.83 18.25
N TYR A 63 -25.02 -5.75 19.24
CA TYR A 63 -24.90 -4.80 20.34
C TYR A 63 -23.65 -5.04 21.21
N GLU A 64 -23.34 -6.29 21.55
CA GLU A 64 -22.12 -6.63 22.29
C GLU A 64 -20.85 -6.37 21.46
N MET A 65 -20.89 -6.61 20.15
CA MET A 65 -19.78 -6.28 19.24
C MET A 65 -19.54 -4.78 19.19
N GLU A 66 -20.58 -3.96 19.05
CA GLU A 66 -20.47 -2.49 19.06
C GLU A 66 -19.90 -1.98 20.38
N GLN A 67 -20.39 -2.50 21.52
CA GLN A 67 -19.90 -2.15 22.85
C GLN A 67 -18.43 -2.54 23.06
N LEU A 68 -18.01 -3.70 22.54
CA LEU A 68 -16.62 -4.13 22.59
C LEU A 68 -15.73 -3.28 21.67
N ALA A 69 -16.20 -2.96 20.46
CA ALA A 69 -15.50 -2.12 19.51
C ALA A 69 -15.27 -0.70 20.06
N ALA A 70 -16.31 -0.10 20.67
CA ALA A 70 -16.20 1.21 21.32
C ALA A 70 -15.14 1.21 22.44
N ARG A 71 -15.19 0.21 23.34
CA ARG A 71 -14.18 0.07 24.42
C ARG A 71 -12.77 -0.14 23.89
N VAL A 72 -12.61 -0.85 22.78
CA VAL A 72 -11.29 -1.02 22.14
C VAL A 72 -10.82 0.30 21.53
N ALA A 73 -11.70 1.03 20.85
CA ALA A 73 -11.38 2.33 20.27
C ALA A 73 -10.92 3.32 21.36
N ASP A 74 -11.66 3.42 22.46
CA ASP A 74 -11.31 4.29 23.59
C ASP A 74 -9.93 3.95 24.16
N ARG A 75 -9.65 2.66 24.37
CA ARG A 75 -8.33 2.20 24.85
C ARG A 75 -7.20 2.48 23.87
N VAL A 76 -7.44 2.40 22.57
CA VAL A 76 -6.45 2.71 21.54
C VAL A 76 -6.14 4.20 21.51
N VAL A 77 -7.15 5.04 21.68
CA VAL A 77 -6.96 6.49 21.83
C VAL A 77 -6.10 6.77 23.06
N ASP A 78 -6.42 6.17 24.20
CA ASP A 78 -5.65 6.31 25.44
C ASP A 78 -4.20 5.84 25.31
N THR A 79 -3.95 4.68 24.67
CA THR A 79 -2.57 4.21 24.47
C THR A 79 -1.80 5.10 23.52
N SER A 80 -2.43 5.61 22.45
CA SER A 80 -1.79 6.55 21.54
C SER A 80 -1.41 7.86 22.23
N LEU A 81 -2.27 8.38 23.11
CA LEU A 81 -2.00 9.56 23.91
C LEU A 81 -0.87 9.29 24.92
N ARG A 82 -0.88 8.14 25.59
CA ARG A 82 0.22 7.74 26.47
C ARG A 82 1.54 7.67 25.74
N ILE A 83 1.59 7.05 24.55
CA ILE A 83 2.81 6.99 23.73
C ILE A 83 3.29 8.41 23.37
N LYS A 84 2.40 9.32 22.99
CA LYS A 84 2.74 10.72 22.71
C LYS A 84 3.23 11.49 23.93
N LEU A 85 2.75 11.15 25.12
CA LEU A 85 3.25 11.77 26.36
C LEU A 85 4.65 11.27 26.70
N TYR A 86 4.87 9.96 26.59
CA TYR A 86 6.18 9.34 26.85
C TYR A 86 7.21 9.58 25.76
N SER A 87 6.82 10.06 24.57
CA SER A 87 7.79 10.29 23.48
C SER A 87 8.79 11.39 23.81
N ASN A 88 8.42 12.38 24.63
CA ASN A 88 9.35 13.42 25.07
C ASN A 88 10.38 12.85 26.05
N GLU A 89 9.93 12.08 27.04
CA GLU A 89 10.81 11.40 27.99
C GLU A 89 11.74 10.40 27.29
N ALA A 90 11.24 9.67 26.30
CA ALA A 90 12.06 8.78 25.48
C ALA A 90 13.11 9.54 24.65
N LEU A 91 12.81 10.76 24.20
CA LEU A 91 13.80 11.60 23.51
C LEU A 91 14.91 12.02 24.48
N ASP A 92 14.55 12.45 25.68
CA ASP A 92 15.51 12.84 26.72
C ASP A 92 16.44 11.66 27.08
N GLU A 93 15.89 10.46 27.24
CA GLU A 93 16.66 9.23 27.50
C GLU A 93 17.64 8.90 26.36
N ILE A 94 17.22 9.05 25.10
CA ILE A 94 18.10 8.84 23.94
C ILE A 94 19.23 9.88 23.92
N MET A 95 18.95 11.14 24.28
CA MET A 95 19.97 12.18 24.37
C MET A 95 20.95 11.91 25.52
N GLU A 96 20.48 11.36 26.64
CA GLU A 96 21.33 11.00 27.76
C GLU A 96 22.22 9.79 27.41
N GLU A 97 21.68 8.73 26.81
CA GLU A 97 22.45 7.59 26.31
C GLU A 97 23.48 8.01 25.26
N LEU A 98 23.14 8.95 24.37
CA LEU A 98 24.11 9.50 23.42
C LEU A 98 25.33 10.13 24.14
N ARG A 99 25.10 10.81 25.27
CA ARG A 99 26.14 11.54 26.02
C ARG A 99 26.94 10.65 26.96
N THR A 100 26.29 9.71 27.63
CA THR A 100 26.88 9.00 28.79
C THR A 100 27.15 7.53 28.55
N SER A 101 26.53 6.91 27.53
CA SER A 101 26.67 5.48 27.30
C SER A 101 28.12 5.12 27.04
N ARG A 102 28.62 4.08 27.72
CA ARG A 102 30.00 3.58 27.52
C ARG A 102 30.16 2.77 26.23
N ASN A 103 29.04 2.28 25.69
CA ASN A 103 29.03 1.45 24.49
C ASN A 103 28.93 2.30 23.24
N GLU A 104 29.98 2.30 22.42
CA GLU A 104 30.03 3.07 21.17
C GLU A 104 28.88 2.73 20.21
N LYS A 105 28.46 1.46 20.14
CA LYS A 105 27.37 1.05 19.26
C LYS A 105 26.03 1.68 19.66
N VAL A 106 25.79 1.84 20.96
CA VAL A 106 24.57 2.47 21.48
C VAL A 106 24.60 3.97 21.18
N ARG A 107 25.73 4.65 21.41
CA ARG A 107 25.89 6.07 21.05
C ARG A 107 25.69 6.33 19.57
N GLN A 108 26.30 5.52 18.69
CA GLN A 108 26.11 5.67 17.24
C GLN A 108 24.65 5.47 16.83
N THR A 109 23.97 4.46 17.39
CA THR A 109 22.56 4.21 17.09
C THR A 109 21.67 5.37 17.54
N ALA A 110 21.93 5.93 18.73
CA ALA A 110 21.24 7.13 19.21
C ALA A 110 21.52 8.35 18.32
N ALA A 111 22.77 8.55 17.90
CA ALA A 111 23.17 9.64 17.02
C ALA A 111 22.47 9.58 15.65
N PHE A 112 22.53 8.42 14.98
CA PHE A 112 21.84 8.23 13.70
C PHE A 112 20.32 8.36 13.86
N GLY A 113 19.75 7.83 14.94
CA GLY A 113 18.33 7.99 15.23
C GLY A 113 17.90 9.45 15.38
N ILE A 114 18.74 10.32 15.95
CA ILE A 114 18.46 11.75 16.06
C ILE A 114 18.64 12.45 14.71
N LEU A 115 19.70 12.15 13.97
CA LEU A 115 19.97 12.74 12.65
C LEU A 115 18.85 12.42 11.65
N ASP A 116 18.38 11.18 11.60
CA ASP A 116 17.27 10.76 10.74
C ASP A 116 15.98 11.54 11.05
N ARG A 117 15.68 11.75 12.34
CA ARG A 117 14.50 12.52 12.78
C ARG A 117 14.63 14.02 12.51
N ALA A 118 15.85 14.54 12.50
CA ALA A 118 16.15 15.91 12.10
C ALA A 118 16.10 16.10 10.57
N GLY A 119 15.86 15.04 9.79
CA GLY A 119 15.75 15.09 8.34
C GLY A 119 17.08 14.90 7.60
N TYR A 120 18.16 14.60 8.32
CA TYR A 120 19.46 14.25 7.72
C TYR A 120 19.44 12.79 7.29
N THR A 121 18.71 12.51 6.22
CA THR A 121 18.71 11.18 5.59
C THR A 121 19.98 10.96 4.78
N ALA A 122 20.48 9.74 4.76
CA ALA A 122 21.62 9.38 3.92
C ALA A 122 21.27 9.65 2.44
N ILE A 123 22.15 10.37 1.75
CA ILE A 123 22.04 10.59 0.31
C ILE A 123 22.10 9.21 -0.34
N ARG A 124 20.95 8.77 -0.88
CA ARG A 124 20.90 7.59 -1.72
C ARG A 124 21.40 8.01 -3.09
N ASP A 125 22.51 7.44 -3.54
CA ASP A 125 22.87 7.46 -4.95
C ASP A 125 21.74 6.74 -5.70
N VAL A 126 20.82 7.52 -6.26
CA VAL A 126 19.82 6.99 -7.18
C VAL A 126 20.57 6.66 -8.46
N LYS A 127 21.08 5.44 -8.53
CA LYS A 127 21.33 4.80 -9.82
C LYS A 127 19.96 4.57 -10.43
N GLU A 128 19.47 5.53 -11.20
CA GLU A 128 18.38 5.29 -12.14
C GLU A 128 18.90 4.20 -13.08
N GLU A 129 18.50 2.96 -12.82
CA GLU A 129 18.44 1.94 -13.86
C GLU A 129 17.39 2.42 -14.84
N VAL A 130 17.82 3.22 -15.82
CA VAL A 130 17.00 3.62 -16.95
C VAL A 130 16.61 2.32 -17.65
N ALA A 131 15.40 1.84 -17.37
CA ALA A 131 14.80 0.77 -18.14
C ALA A 131 14.85 1.21 -19.61
N PRO A 132 15.36 0.39 -20.54
CA PRO A 132 15.38 0.76 -21.94
C PRO A 132 13.94 1.09 -22.36
N LEU A 133 13.72 2.32 -22.85
CA LEU A 133 12.42 2.84 -23.30
C LEU A 133 11.80 1.99 -24.42
N LEU A 134 12.59 1.10 -25.03
CA LEU A 134 12.19 0.24 -26.10
C LEU A 134 12.19 -1.22 -25.63
N PRO A 135 11.14 -1.99 -25.93
CA PRO A 135 11.16 -3.44 -25.77
C PRO A 135 12.42 -4.02 -26.44
N GLU A 136 13.03 -5.02 -25.82
CA GLU A 136 14.33 -5.58 -26.21
C GLU A 136 14.35 -6.06 -27.68
N GLU A 137 13.20 -6.51 -28.18
CA GLU A 137 12.95 -6.91 -29.57
C GLU A 137 13.03 -5.75 -30.59
N VAL A 138 12.75 -4.52 -30.15
CA VAL A 138 12.81 -3.32 -31.01
C VAL A 138 14.23 -2.77 -31.04
N ALA A 139 14.94 -2.81 -29.90
CA ALA A 139 16.34 -2.42 -29.82
C ALA A 139 17.23 -3.33 -30.69
N THR A 140 17.00 -4.65 -30.63
CA THR A 140 17.72 -5.62 -31.48
C THR A 140 17.43 -5.44 -32.97
N ARG A 141 16.18 -5.18 -33.37
CA ARG A 141 15.86 -4.84 -34.77
C ARG A 141 16.51 -3.55 -35.24
N MET A 142 16.63 -2.54 -34.38
CA MET A 142 17.35 -1.31 -34.71
C MET A 142 18.85 -1.56 -34.87
N GLU A 143 19.46 -2.38 -34.03
CA GLU A 143 20.87 -2.77 -34.17
C GLU A 143 21.12 -3.59 -35.46
N GLU A 144 20.20 -4.48 -35.82
CA GLU A 144 20.29 -5.25 -37.07
C GLU A 144 20.12 -4.36 -38.31
N ALA A 145 19.11 -3.47 -38.31
CA ALA A 145 18.89 -2.53 -39.42
C ALA A 145 20.06 -1.55 -39.61
N THR A 146 20.66 -1.09 -38.50
CA THR A 146 21.84 -0.21 -38.56
C THR A 146 23.08 -0.94 -39.07
N LYS A 147 23.28 -2.21 -38.69
CA LYS A 147 24.31 -3.05 -39.30
C LYS A 147 24.08 -3.27 -40.78
N GLU A 148 22.85 -3.51 -41.21
CA GLU A 148 22.51 -3.73 -42.62
C GLU A 148 22.77 -2.47 -43.47
N ILE A 149 22.48 -1.27 -42.94
CA ILE A 149 22.83 0.00 -43.58
C ILE A 149 24.36 0.19 -43.68
N LEU A 150 25.11 -0.20 -42.65
CA LEU A 150 26.57 -0.14 -42.64
C LEU A 150 27.21 -1.17 -43.59
N GLU A 151 26.58 -2.33 -43.78
CA GLU A 151 27.03 -3.39 -44.68
C GLU A 151 26.54 -3.20 -46.13
N TYR A 152 25.54 -2.33 -46.37
CA TYR A 152 25.11 -1.94 -47.70
C TYR A 152 26.19 -1.10 -48.40
N LYS A 153 27.15 -1.81 -49.00
CA LYS A 153 28.05 -1.29 -50.04
C LYS A 153 27.25 -1.13 -51.33
N GLY A 154 26.43 -0.07 -51.39
CA GLY A 154 25.77 0.33 -52.61
C GLY A 154 26.79 0.54 -53.73
N ASN A 155 26.65 -0.21 -54.83
CA ASN A 155 27.33 0.07 -56.09
C ASN A 155 26.81 1.40 -56.63
N TYR A 156 27.51 2.49 -56.33
CA TYR A 156 27.33 3.73 -57.07
C TYR A 156 27.84 3.49 -58.49
N ARG A 157 26.93 3.42 -59.47
CA ARG A 157 27.32 3.61 -60.86
C ARG A 157 27.60 5.11 -61.00
N GLU A 158 28.87 5.48 -61.09
CA GLU A 158 29.25 6.83 -61.50
C GLU A 158 28.60 7.09 -62.86
N VAL A 159 27.62 7.99 -62.89
CA VAL A 159 27.05 8.50 -64.13
C VAL A 159 27.98 9.64 -64.54
N ASP A 160 28.67 9.48 -65.67
CA ASP A 160 29.54 10.52 -66.21
C ASP A 160 28.72 11.82 -66.40
N PRO A 161 29.19 12.97 -65.91
CA PRO A 161 28.40 14.22 -65.87
C PRO A 161 27.96 14.75 -67.25
N LYS A 162 28.47 14.19 -68.36
CA LYS A 162 28.01 14.51 -69.72
C LYS A 162 26.66 13.88 -70.10
N GLU A 163 26.19 12.85 -69.40
CA GLU A 163 24.89 12.24 -69.66
C GLU A 163 23.73 12.94 -68.92
N MET A 164 24.02 13.79 -67.93
CA MET A 164 22.99 14.55 -67.20
C MET A 164 22.54 15.83 -67.92
N GLU A 165 23.20 16.25 -69.01
CA GLU A 165 22.90 17.51 -69.70
C GLU A 165 21.73 17.43 -70.72
N THR A 166 21.01 16.31 -70.80
CA THR A 166 19.88 16.15 -71.74
C THR A 166 18.59 15.59 -71.14
N VAL A 167 18.45 15.55 -69.81
CA VAL A 167 17.13 15.37 -69.21
C VAL A 167 16.49 16.74 -69.09
N GLU A 168 15.70 17.06 -70.12
CA GLU A 168 14.84 18.23 -70.27
C GLU A 168 14.33 18.76 -68.93
N VAL A 169 14.91 19.89 -68.49
CA VAL A 169 14.23 20.84 -67.59
C VAL A 169 13.17 21.55 -68.43
N VAL A 170 12.16 20.79 -68.87
CA VAL A 170 11.00 21.29 -69.59
C VAL A 170 9.77 20.64 -68.97
N SER A 171 9.10 21.39 -68.08
CA SER A 171 7.63 21.45 -67.97
C SER A 171 7.08 21.79 -66.57
N ALA A 172 7.90 22.01 -65.53
CA ALA A 172 7.35 22.26 -64.19
C ALA A 172 7.39 23.72 -63.69
N TYR A 173 8.05 24.66 -64.39
CA TYR A 173 8.20 26.05 -63.89
C TYR A 173 7.52 27.14 -64.73
N GLU A 174 6.90 26.81 -65.87
CA GLU A 174 6.12 27.80 -66.67
C GLU A 174 4.60 27.69 -66.50
N ALA A 175 4.10 26.72 -65.73
CA ALA A 175 2.67 26.62 -65.43
C ALA A 175 2.24 27.50 -64.25
N ASP A 176 3.13 27.80 -63.30
CA ASP A 176 2.77 28.52 -62.06
C ASP A 176 2.92 30.05 -62.14
N GLN A 177 3.40 30.61 -63.27
CA GLN A 177 3.47 32.07 -63.46
C GLN A 177 2.41 32.64 -64.41
N LYS A 178 1.57 31.81 -65.03
CA LYS A 178 0.49 32.30 -65.90
C LYS A 178 -0.87 32.46 -65.21
N ASP A 179 -1.06 31.79 -64.06
CA ASP A 179 -2.30 31.89 -63.28
C ASP A 179 -2.28 32.99 -62.20
N LEU A 180 -1.16 33.71 -62.06
CA LEU A 180 -1.01 34.87 -61.16
C LEU A 180 -1.01 36.23 -61.88
N ALA A 181 -1.17 36.24 -63.20
CA ALA A 181 -1.26 37.48 -63.99
C ALA A 181 -2.66 37.77 -64.56
N ASP A 182 -3.64 36.86 -64.40
CA ASP A 182 -5.02 37.02 -64.89
C ASP A 182 -6.10 36.76 -63.80
N ALA A 183 -5.79 36.99 -62.52
CA ALA A 183 -6.75 36.98 -61.41
C ALA A 183 -6.76 38.31 -60.63
#